data_AF-A0A6L4Z812-F1
#
_entry.id   AF-A0A6L4Z812-F1
#
_cell.length_a   1.000
_cell.length_b   1.000
_cell.length_c   1.000
_cell.angle_alpha   90.00
_cell.angle_beta   90.00
_cell.angle_gamma   90.00
#
_symmetry.space_group_name_H-M   'P 1'
#
loop_
_entity.id
_entity.type
_entity.pdbx_description
1 polymer ?
#
loop_
_entity_poly.entity_id
_entity_poly.type
_entity_poly.pdbx_seq_one_letter_code
_entity_poly.pdbx_strand_id
1 'polypeptide(L)'
;MFNFSKLIKMRTWFFAILYYLISVLSSSAQNDFQTELQKILQKPEYFNSTVGIQIVDLQTGGALFEMNAGKLMIPASVMKIITSATALEMLGADYRFQTKIGFTGELPKTNELKGDLVISGGGDPTLGSEYFKQLELCRDFTKIWTQKIKASGIHKIE
;
A
#
# COMPACT_ATOMS: atom_id res chain seq x y z
N MET A 1 73.48 -1.62 -29.37
CA MET A 1 72.49 -0.61 -29.81
C MET A 1 71.12 -1.01 -29.26
N PHE A 2 70.59 -0.29 -28.27
CA PHE A 2 69.30 -0.61 -27.66
C PHE A 2 68.16 -0.35 -28.66
N ASN A 3 67.35 -1.38 -28.97
CA ASN A 3 66.29 -1.27 -29.97
C ASN A 3 65.03 -0.63 -29.36
N PHE A 4 65.02 0.70 -29.36
CA PHE A 4 63.94 1.55 -28.81
C PHE A 4 62.54 1.19 -29.34
N SER A 5 62.43 0.72 -30.59
CA SER A 5 61.15 0.32 -31.19
C SER A 5 60.52 -0.89 -30.50
N LYS A 6 61.36 -1.82 -30.02
CA LYS A 6 60.94 -3.05 -29.34
C LYS A 6 60.40 -2.71 -27.94
N LEU A 7 61.03 -1.76 -27.24
CA LEU A 7 60.56 -1.25 -25.95
C LEU A 7 59.20 -0.56 -26.05
N ILE A 8 58.99 0.26 -27.09
CA ILE A 8 57.72 0.97 -27.30
C ILE A 8 56.58 -0.03 -27.59
N LYS A 9 56.81 -1.02 -28.45
CA LYS A 9 55.82 -2.09 -28.74
C LYS A 9 55.47 -2.91 -27.50
N MET A 10 56.47 -3.24 -26.67
CA MET A 10 56.26 -3.98 -25.43
C MET A 10 55.43 -3.18 -24.42
N ARG A 11 55.66 -1.86 -24.33
CA ARG A 11 54.91 -0.95 -23.46
C ARG A 11 53.46 -0.78 -23.92
N THR A 12 53.21 -0.64 -25.23
CA THR A 12 51.84 -0.57 -25.75
C THR A 12 51.06 -1.86 -25.55
N TRP A 13 51.72 -3.02 -25.69
CA TRP A 13 51.09 -4.31 -25.40
C TRP A 13 50.76 -4.48 -23.92
N PHE A 14 51.67 -4.04 -23.04
CA PHE A 14 51.43 -4.06 -21.60
C PHE A 14 50.22 -3.22 -21.20
N PHE A 15 50.09 -1.99 -21.71
CA PHE A 15 48.92 -1.15 -21.43
C PHE A 15 47.62 -1.67 -22.06
N ALA A 16 47.68 -2.29 -23.25
CA ALA A 16 46.52 -2.91 -23.88
C ALA A 16 46.02 -4.13 -23.08
N ILE A 17 46.94 -4.98 -22.60
CA ILE A 17 46.63 -6.12 -21.72
C ILE A 17 46.08 -5.64 -20.38
N LEU A 18 46.68 -4.59 -19.81
CA LEU A 18 46.22 -4.01 -18.55
C LEU A 18 44.81 -3.42 -18.68
N TYR A 19 44.54 -2.70 -19.77
CA TYR A 19 43.20 -2.17 -20.08
C TYR A 19 42.18 -3.30 -20.27
N TYR A 20 42.55 -4.35 -21.01
CA TYR A 20 41.71 -5.53 -21.19
C TYR A 20 41.40 -6.22 -19.85
N LEU A 21 42.41 -6.43 -19.00
CA LEU A 21 42.23 -7.01 -17.65
C LEU A 21 41.31 -6.16 -16.76
N ILE A 22 41.47 -4.84 -16.76
CA ILE A 22 40.62 -3.92 -15.98
C ILE A 22 39.16 -3.96 -16.47
N SER A 23 38.96 -4.04 -17.79
CA SER A 23 37.61 -4.14 -18.36
C SER A 23 36.91 -5.45 -17.99
N VAL A 24 37.64 -6.57 -17.91
CA VAL A 24 37.11 -7.88 -17.49
C VAL A 24 36.78 -7.91 -15.99
N LEU A 25 37.56 -7.23 -15.15
CA LEU A 25 37.34 -7.14 -13.69
C LEU A 25 36.10 -6.30 -13.32
N SER A 26 35.71 -5.34 -14.14
CA SER A 26 34.54 -4.50 -13.87
C SER A 26 33.20 -5.22 -14.13
N SER A 27 33.19 -6.24 -14.99
CA SER A 27 31.97 -7.01 -15.31
C SER A 27 31.56 -8.01 -14.23
N SER A 28 32.46 -8.41 -13.33
CA SER A 28 32.15 -9.41 -12.28
C SER A 28 31.53 -8.82 -11.01
N ALA A 29 31.45 -7.49 -10.88
CA ALA A 29 30.91 -6.81 -9.69
C ALA A 29 29.38 -6.56 -9.73
N GLN A 30 28.71 -6.82 -10.86
CA GLN A 30 27.29 -6.43 -11.08
C GLN A 30 26.25 -7.55 -10.92
N ASN A 31 26.62 -8.75 -10.47
CA ASN A 31 25.72 -9.91 -10.43
C ASN A 31 25.22 -10.33 -9.02
N ASP A 32 25.22 -9.43 -8.04
CA ASP A 32 24.91 -9.79 -6.65
C ASP A 32 23.41 -10.13 -6.43
N PHE A 33 22.50 -9.27 -6.90
CA PHE A 33 21.06 -9.43 -6.63
C PHE A 33 20.45 -10.71 -7.21
N GLN A 34 20.70 -11.00 -8.49
CA GLN A 34 20.12 -12.17 -9.14
C GLN A 34 20.69 -13.49 -8.56
N THR A 35 21.97 -13.49 -8.18
CA THR A 35 22.61 -14.63 -7.55
C THR A 35 22.01 -14.91 -6.17
N GLU A 36 21.84 -13.87 -5.34
CA GLU A 36 21.21 -14.02 -4.02
C GLU A 36 19.73 -14.40 -4.13
N LEU A 37 18.99 -13.82 -5.07
CA LEU A 37 17.61 -14.21 -5.34
C LEU A 37 17.51 -15.68 -5.75
N GLN A 38 18.39 -16.15 -6.63
CA GLN A 38 18.42 -17.55 -7.04
C GLN A 38 18.70 -18.48 -5.84
N LYS A 39 19.63 -18.11 -4.95
CA LYS A 39 19.87 -18.87 -3.71
C LYS A 39 18.63 -18.94 -2.83
N ILE A 40 17.85 -17.87 -2.73
CA ILE A 40 16.59 -17.86 -1.96
C ILE A 40 15.54 -18.76 -2.62
N LEU A 41 15.36 -18.65 -3.94
CA LEU A 41 14.34 -19.40 -4.68
C LEU A 41 14.65 -20.90 -4.80
N GLN A 42 15.91 -21.30 -4.59
CA GLN A 42 16.32 -22.70 -4.54
C GLN A 42 16.00 -23.40 -3.20
N LYS A 43 15.55 -22.67 -2.18
CA LYS A 43 15.20 -23.30 -0.90
C LYS A 43 13.94 -24.17 -1.02
N PRO A 44 13.82 -25.25 -0.23
CA PRO A 44 12.70 -26.20 -0.34
C PRO A 44 11.31 -25.57 -0.21
N GLU A 45 11.17 -24.47 0.53
CA GLU A 45 9.92 -23.73 0.72
C GLU A 45 9.33 -23.19 -0.59
N TYR A 46 10.16 -23.02 -1.63
CA TYR A 46 9.77 -22.46 -2.92
C TYR A 46 9.62 -23.49 -4.04
N PHE A 47 9.86 -24.79 -3.78
CA PHE A 47 10.01 -25.84 -4.81
C PHE A 47 8.84 -25.93 -5.81
N ASN A 48 7.61 -25.62 -5.39
CA ASN A 48 6.41 -25.58 -6.25
C ASN A 48 5.73 -24.20 -6.28
N SER A 49 6.43 -23.16 -5.84
CA SER A 49 5.90 -21.80 -5.81
C SER A 49 6.04 -21.12 -7.18
N THR A 50 5.09 -20.25 -7.51
CA THR A 50 5.30 -19.23 -8.54
C THR A 50 5.64 -17.93 -7.82
N VAL A 51 6.80 -17.36 -8.12
CA VAL A 51 7.23 -16.06 -7.58
C VAL A 51 7.29 -15.06 -8.72
N GLY A 52 6.68 -13.89 -8.53
CA GLY A 52 6.86 -12.76 -9.42
C GLY A 52 7.41 -11.55 -8.69
N ILE A 53 8.34 -10.86 -9.34
CA ILE A 53 9.08 -9.71 -8.80
C ILE A 53 9.17 -8.68 -9.91
N GLN A 54 8.83 -7.45 -9.59
CA GLN A 54 9.07 -6.30 -10.45
C GLN A 54 9.63 -5.17 -9.59
N ILE A 55 10.81 -4.67 -9.95
CA ILE A 55 11.49 -3.56 -9.29
C ILE A 55 11.58 -2.44 -10.31
N VAL A 56 11.07 -1.27 -9.95
CA VAL A 56 10.95 -0.11 -10.84
C VAL A 56 11.64 1.09 -10.21
N ASP A 57 12.42 1.80 -11.02
CA ASP A 57 12.96 3.11 -10.67
C ASP A 57 11.83 4.16 -10.74
N LEU A 58 11.54 4.82 -9.62
CA LEU A 58 10.40 5.76 -9.54
C LEU A 58 10.66 7.10 -10.25
N GLN A 59 11.91 7.46 -10.56
CA GLN A 59 12.22 8.70 -11.27
C GLN A 59 12.06 8.53 -12.78
N THR A 60 12.50 7.39 -13.31
CA THR A 60 12.52 7.09 -14.74
C THR A 60 11.34 6.24 -15.19
N GLY A 61 10.69 5.52 -14.27
CA GLY A 61 9.69 4.49 -14.58
C GLY A 61 10.27 3.21 -15.18
N GLY A 62 11.60 3.13 -15.32
CA GLY A 62 12.27 1.97 -15.91
C GLY A 62 12.31 0.77 -14.96
N ALA A 63 12.13 -0.44 -15.51
CA ALA A 63 12.31 -1.66 -14.75
C ALA A 63 13.80 -1.90 -14.45
N LEU A 64 14.14 -2.02 -13.17
CA LEU A 64 15.47 -2.39 -12.70
C LEU A 64 15.64 -3.92 -12.64
N PHE A 65 14.53 -4.65 -12.43
CA PHE A 65 14.51 -6.11 -12.42
C PHE A 65 13.08 -6.63 -12.65
N GLU A 66 12.95 -7.72 -13.42
CA GLU A 66 11.67 -8.37 -13.70
C GLU A 66 11.79 -9.89 -13.66
N MET A 67 10.86 -10.54 -12.98
CA MET A 67 10.65 -11.99 -12.99
C MET A 67 9.15 -12.24 -12.95
N ASN A 68 8.61 -12.94 -13.95
CA ASN A 68 7.17 -13.22 -14.05
C ASN A 68 6.25 -11.97 -13.91
N ALA A 69 6.74 -10.78 -14.27
CA ALA A 69 6.03 -9.51 -14.03
C ALA A 69 4.63 -9.44 -14.71
N GLY A 70 4.47 -10.05 -15.88
CA GLY A 70 3.18 -10.13 -16.58
C GLY A 70 2.30 -11.32 -16.19
N LYS A 71 2.70 -12.15 -15.22
CA LYS A 71 1.95 -13.36 -14.84
C LYS A 71 0.86 -13.01 -13.84
N LEU A 72 -0.37 -13.46 -14.11
CA LEU A 72 -1.47 -13.33 -13.17
C LEU A 72 -1.21 -14.18 -11.91
N MET A 73 -1.37 -13.57 -10.74
CA MET A 73 -1.15 -14.19 -9.43
C MET A 73 -2.23 -13.74 -8.46
N ILE A 74 -2.43 -14.51 -7.38
CA ILE A 74 -3.36 -14.14 -6.30
C ILE A 74 -2.66 -13.09 -5.41
N PRO A 75 -3.11 -11.83 -5.38
CA PRO A 75 -2.39 -10.75 -4.68
C PRO A 75 -2.60 -10.78 -3.16
N ALA A 76 -3.54 -11.58 -2.66
CA ALA A 76 -3.99 -11.55 -1.27
C ALA A 76 -4.27 -10.10 -0.81
N SER A 77 -3.76 -9.69 0.35
CA SER A 77 -3.97 -8.33 0.86
C SER A 77 -3.31 -7.21 0.05
N VAL A 78 -2.42 -7.51 -0.91
CA VAL A 78 -1.88 -6.48 -1.84
C VAL A 78 -2.99 -5.85 -2.68
N MET A 79 -4.12 -6.55 -2.87
CA MET A 79 -5.33 -5.99 -3.48
C MET A 79 -5.80 -4.68 -2.81
N LYS A 80 -5.54 -4.52 -1.51
CA LYS A 80 -5.90 -3.30 -0.77
C LYS A 80 -5.25 -2.04 -1.34
N ILE A 81 -4.10 -2.14 -2.03
CA ILE A 81 -3.47 -0.99 -2.69
C ILE A 81 -4.42 -0.42 -3.76
N ILE A 82 -4.93 -1.28 -4.64
CA ILE A 82 -5.85 -0.88 -5.70
C ILE A 82 -7.14 -0.35 -5.10
N THR A 83 -7.75 -1.09 -4.17
CA THR A 83 -9.00 -0.65 -3.52
C THR A 83 -8.84 0.71 -2.80
N SER A 84 -7.72 0.93 -2.11
CA SER A 84 -7.48 2.19 -1.38
C SER A 84 -7.19 3.34 -2.34
N ALA A 85 -6.42 3.11 -3.41
CA ALA A 85 -6.18 4.12 -4.43
C ALA A 85 -7.49 4.53 -5.12
N THR A 86 -8.34 3.55 -5.47
CA THR A 86 -9.67 3.80 -6.04
C THR A 86 -10.57 4.58 -5.06
N ALA A 87 -10.59 4.21 -3.77
CA ALA A 87 -11.36 4.94 -2.77
C ALA A 87 -10.86 6.39 -2.63
N LEU A 88 -9.54 6.61 -2.64
CA LEU A 88 -8.96 7.94 -2.56
C LEU A 88 -9.31 8.79 -3.79
N GLU A 89 -9.23 8.21 -4.99
CA GLU A 89 -9.57 8.89 -6.24
C GLU A 89 -11.06 9.23 -6.33
N MET A 90 -11.93 8.29 -5.96
CA MET A 90 -13.39 8.45 -6.11
C MET A 90 -14.02 9.30 -5.00
N LEU A 91 -13.56 9.15 -3.76
CA LEU A 91 -14.16 9.81 -2.60
C LEU A 91 -13.40 11.09 -2.19
N GLY A 92 -12.09 11.13 -2.44
CA GLY A 92 -11.18 12.16 -1.93
C GLY A 92 -10.67 11.87 -0.51
N ALA A 93 -9.53 12.46 -0.17
CA ALA A 93 -8.88 12.29 1.14
C ALA A 93 -9.72 12.81 2.32
N ASP A 94 -10.57 13.79 2.04
CA ASP A 94 -11.41 14.46 3.03
C ASP A 94 -12.81 13.85 3.17
N TYR A 95 -13.11 12.77 2.45
CA TYR A 95 -14.40 12.10 2.58
C TYR A 95 -14.66 11.66 4.02
N ARG A 96 -15.88 11.87 4.49
CA ARG A 96 -16.35 11.40 5.79
C ARG A 96 -17.66 10.68 5.60
N PHE A 97 -17.72 9.43 6.08
CA PHE A 97 -18.96 8.67 6.11
C PHE A 97 -19.97 9.36 7.02
N GLN A 98 -21.25 9.31 6.66
CA GLN A 98 -22.33 9.97 7.41
C GLN A 98 -23.40 8.96 7.82
N THR A 99 -23.40 8.60 9.10
CA THR A 99 -24.51 7.86 9.70
C THR A 99 -25.50 8.84 10.33
N LYS A 100 -26.77 8.75 9.93
CA LYS A 100 -27.83 9.67 10.39
C LYS A 100 -28.76 8.97 11.36
N ILE A 101 -29.24 9.71 12.35
CA ILE A 101 -30.33 9.29 13.22
C ILE A 101 -31.49 10.25 13.04
N GLY A 102 -32.69 9.68 12.89
CA GLY A 102 -33.94 10.42 12.73
C GLY A 102 -35.08 9.69 13.42
N PHE A 103 -36.30 10.13 13.15
CA PHE A 103 -37.51 9.51 13.67
C PHE A 103 -38.62 9.52 12.62
N THR A 104 -39.58 8.62 12.76
CA THR A 104 -40.85 8.67 12.01
C THR A 104 -41.91 9.42 12.82
N GLY A 105 -42.93 9.95 12.14
CA GLY A 105 -43.96 10.77 12.79
C GLY A 105 -43.55 12.23 13.00
N GLU A 106 -44.25 12.92 13.89
CA GLU A 106 -44.02 14.34 14.20
C GLU A 106 -43.20 14.50 15.49
N LEU A 107 -42.50 15.64 15.62
CA LEU A 107 -41.87 15.99 16.89
C LEU A 107 -42.93 16.05 17.99
N PRO A 108 -42.68 15.39 19.14
CA PRO A 108 -43.71 15.29 20.15
C PRO A 108 -43.93 16.65 20.82
N LYS A 109 -45.20 17.03 20.95
CA LYS A 109 -45.61 18.20 21.77
C LYS A 109 -45.50 17.91 23.26
N THR A 110 -45.42 16.63 23.62
CA THR A 110 -45.11 16.09 24.94
C THR A 110 -43.73 15.43 24.88
N ASN A 111 -43.30 14.75 25.95
CA ASN A 111 -41.98 14.08 25.98
C ASN A 111 -41.96 12.68 25.32
N GLU A 112 -42.99 12.30 24.56
CA GLU A 112 -43.20 10.95 24.02
C GLU A 112 -43.38 10.95 22.50
N LEU A 113 -42.46 10.32 21.78
CA LEU A 113 -42.52 10.11 20.34
C LEU A 113 -43.51 8.98 20.01
N LYS A 114 -44.47 9.29 19.14
CA LYS A 114 -45.35 8.30 18.50
C LYS A 114 -44.79 7.92 17.13
N GLY A 115 -43.87 6.97 17.13
CA GLY A 115 -43.12 6.56 15.96
C GLY A 115 -41.81 5.87 16.36
N ASP A 116 -40.97 5.60 15.38
CA ASP A 116 -39.72 4.88 15.55
C ASP A 116 -38.53 5.83 15.50
N LEU A 117 -37.46 5.50 16.23
CA LEU A 117 -36.13 6.03 15.92
C LEU A 117 -35.52 5.22 14.78
N VAL A 118 -34.98 5.92 13.78
CA VAL A 118 -34.40 5.30 12.59
C VAL A 118 -32.93 5.68 12.50
N ILE A 119 -32.07 4.67 12.37
CA ILE A 119 -30.64 4.84 12.07
C ILE A 119 -30.43 4.51 10.60
N SER A 120 -30.02 5.50 9.82
CA SER A 120 -29.60 5.33 8.44
C SER A 120 -28.08 5.21 8.39
N GLY A 121 -27.60 3.98 8.22
CA GLY A 121 -26.18 3.64 8.18
C GLY A 121 -25.47 4.26 6.97
N GLY A 122 -24.38 5.00 7.22
CA GLY A 122 -23.58 5.65 6.19
C GLY A 122 -22.38 4.84 5.70
N GLY A 123 -22.15 3.65 6.23
CA GLY A 123 -20.96 2.84 5.94
C GLY A 123 -19.69 3.26 6.69
N ASP A 124 -19.81 4.03 7.77
CA ASP A 124 -18.67 4.43 8.61
C ASP A 124 -17.99 3.19 9.22
N PRO A 125 -16.76 2.83 8.79
CA PRO A 125 -16.07 1.63 9.28
C PRO A 125 -15.49 1.83 10.69
N THR A 126 -15.63 3.03 11.27
CA THR A 126 -15.08 3.39 12.57
C THR A 126 -16.14 3.54 13.67
N LEU A 127 -17.43 3.56 13.31
CA LEU A 127 -18.53 3.73 14.27
C LEU A 127 -18.55 2.59 15.30
N GLY A 128 -18.39 2.93 16.58
CA GLY A 128 -18.31 1.97 17.69
C GLY A 128 -16.99 1.20 17.79
N SER A 129 -16.01 1.50 16.94
CA SER A 129 -14.76 0.74 16.88
C SER A 129 -13.87 0.99 18.11
N GLU A 130 -13.36 -0.10 18.69
CA GLU A 130 -12.42 -0.04 19.80
C GLU A 130 -11.03 0.47 19.41
N TYR A 131 -10.72 0.52 18.11
CA TYR A 131 -9.43 0.97 17.60
C TYR A 131 -9.32 2.50 17.47
N PHE A 132 -10.45 3.21 17.45
CA PHE A 132 -10.52 4.67 17.27
C PHE A 132 -10.87 5.41 18.58
N LYS A 133 -10.17 5.07 19.68
CA LYS A 133 -10.50 5.57 21.04
C LYS A 133 -10.31 7.09 21.21
N GLN A 134 -9.44 7.72 20.42
CA GLN A 134 -9.22 9.17 20.53
C GLN A 134 -10.35 9.99 19.88
N LEU A 135 -11.23 9.35 19.12
CA LEU A 135 -12.36 10.00 18.46
C LEU A 135 -13.61 9.72 19.29
N GLU A 136 -13.99 10.69 20.14
CA GLU A 136 -15.21 10.60 20.97
C GLU A 136 -16.44 10.25 20.13
N LEU A 137 -16.51 10.79 18.91
CA LEU A 137 -17.57 10.50 17.93
C LEU A 137 -17.66 9.03 17.53
N CYS A 138 -16.55 8.29 17.54
CA CYS A 138 -16.54 6.88 17.15
C CYS A 138 -16.93 5.99 18.34
N ARG A 139 -16.43 6.25 19.55
CA ARG A 139 -16.68 5.36 20.70
C ARG A 139 -17.96 5.69 21.46
N ASP A 140 -18.21 6.98 21.72
CA ASP A 140 -19.30 7.45 22.57
C ASP A 140 -20.50 7.96 21.74
N PHE A 141 -20.62 7.51 20.48
CA PHE A 141 -21.67 7.92 19.55
C PHE A 141 -23.08 7.77 20.15
N THR A 142 -23.34 6.71 20.92
CA THR A 142 -24.63 6.47 21.56
C THR A 142 -24.97 7.54 22.59
N LYS A 143 -23.99 8.03 23.36
CA LYS A 143 -24.19 9.13 24.33
C LYS A 143 -24.53 10.42 23.59
N ILE A 144 -23.77 10.73 22.54
CA ILE A 144 -23.96 11.93 21.72
C ILE A 144 -25.35 11.91 21.07
N TRP A 145 -25.74 10.78 20.48
CA TRP A 145 -27.06 10.64 19.87
C TRP A 145 -28.18 10.72 20.90
N THR A 146 -28.04 10.04 22.04
CA THR A 146 -29.03 10.10 23.13
C THR A 146 -29.22 11.53 23.64
N GLN A 147 -28.15 12.29 23.81
CA GLN A 147 -28.22 13.70 24.19
C GLN A 147 -28.97 14.54 23.15
N LYS A 148 -28.69 14.33 21.85
CA LYS A 148 -29.38 15.04 20.76
C LYS A 148 -30.87 14.67 20.65
N ILE A 149 -31.22 13.40 20.83
CA ILE A 149 -32.61 12.93 20.84
C ILE A 149 -33.38 13.58 21.97
N LYS A 150 -32.82 13.56 23.20
CA LYS A 150 -33.42 14.21 24.36
C LYS A 150 -33.56 15.72 24.19
N ALA A 151 -32.53 16.38 23.64
CA ALA A 151 -32.58 17.81 23.31
C ALA A 151 -33.65 18.16 22.27
N SER A 152 -34.09 17.18 21.48
CA SER A 152 -35.19 17.32 20.51
C SER A 152 -36.58 17.09 21.15
N GLY A 153 -36.66 16.89 22.48
CA GLY A 153 -37.91 16.67 23.22
C GLY A 153 -38.38 15.22 23.30
N ILE A 154 -37.61 14.27 22.77
CA ILE A 154 -37.95 12.84 22.80
C ILE A 154 -37.32 12.20 24.04
N HIS A 155 -38.12 11.88 25.05
CA HIS A 155 -37.68 11.19 26.27
C HIS A 155 -38.26 9.79 26.40
N LYS A 156 -39.33 9.50 25.67
CA LYS A 156 -39.99 8.21 25.60
C LYS A 156 -40.36 7.92 24.14
N ILE A 157 -40.34 6.65 23.78
CA ILE A 157 -40.85 6.12 22.51
C ILE A 157 -42.00 5.18 22.90
N GLU A 158 -43.09 5.24 22.15
CA GLU A 158 -44.27 4.36 22.33
C GLU A 158 -43.91 2.87 22.21
#